data_AF-A0AAT9TF29-F1
#
_entry.id   AF-A0AAT9TF29-F1
#
_cell.length_a   1.000
_cell.length_b   1.000
_cell.length_c   1.000
_cell.angle_alpha   90.00
_cell.angle_beta   90.00
_cell.angle_gamma   90.00
#
_symmetry.space_group_name_H-M   'P 1'
#
loop_
_entity.id
_entity.type
_entity.pdbx_description
1 polymer ?
#
loop_
_entity_poly.entity_id
_entity_poly.type
_entity_poly.pdbx_seq_one_letter_code
_entity_poly.pdbx_strand_id
1 'polypeptide(L)'
;MAGRIRTLIARDTYWLGQAQLALGRPAEAEASFTELAACARNIGSSGTFYTAHAWGCLHLARGEYAEARRRLLEGVEIAHALHDPMFETRVLIDLLDARLHGPRDLPAAIGRGERAVEVARGIDYPYLLAGVLEKLARLRDAAGDATTAGRLADEAAVVRGRIR
;
A
#
# COMPACT_ATOMS: atom_id res chain seq x y z
N MET A 1 -0.44 -10.19 -28.93
CA MET A 1 -1.77 -10.32 -28.26
C MET A 1 -1.68 -10.99 -26.89
N ALA A 2 -0.92 -12.07 -26.73
CA ALA A 2 -0.80 -12.81 -25.45
C ALA A 2 -0.28 -11.99 -24.23
N GLY A 3 0.57 -10.99 -24.45
CA GLY A 3 1.11 -10.15 -23.36
C GLY A 3 0.04 -9.30 -22.63
N ARG A 4 -0.87 -8.64 -23.37
CA ARG A 4 -1.94 -7.81 -22.78
C ARG A 4 -2.91 -8.63 -21.93
N ILE A 5 -3.23 -9.85 -22.38
CA ILE A 5 -4.12 -10.75 -21.64
C ILE A 5 -3.48 -11.15 -20.30
N ARG A 6 -2.18 -11.47 -20.29
CA ARG A 6 -1.47 -11.81 -19.04
C ARG A 6 -1.40 -10.64 -18.05
N THR A 7 -1.20 -9.42 -18.56
CA THR A 7 -1.24 -8.20 -17.73
C THR A 7 -2.60 -7.98 -17.08
N LEU A 8 -3.70 -8.20 -17.83
CA LEU A 8 -5.05 -8.11 -17.29
C LEU A 8 -5.31 -9.17 -16.22
N ILE A 9 -5.00 -10.45 -16.51
CA ILE A 9 -5.15 -11.55 -15.54
C ILE A 9 -4.39 -11.24 -14.25
N ALA A 10 -3.10 -10.87 -14.33
CA ALA A 10 -2.32 -10.56 -13.15
C ALA A 10 -2.91 -9.39 -12.34
N ARG A 11 -3.35 -8.32 -13.00
CA ARG A 11 -3.96 -7.18 -12.31
C ARG A 11 -5.26 -7.56 -11.62
N ASP A 12 -6.10 -8.37 -12.26
CA ASP A 12 -7.39 -8.77 -11.72
C ASP A 12 -7.21 -9.77 -10.57
N THR A 13 -6.30 -10.73 -10.70
CA THR A 13 -5.91 -11.65 -9.62
C THR A 13 -5.30 -10.88 -8.43
N TYR A 14 -4.50 -9.84 -8.68
CA TYR A 14 -4.00 -8.95 -7.65
C TYR A 14 -5.15 -8.29 -6.87
N TRP A 15 -6.12 -7.70 -7.57
CA TRP A 15 -7.26 -7.03 -6.92
C TRP A 15 -8.19 -8.00 -6.18
N LEU A 16 -8.38 -9.21 -6.71
CA LEU A 16 -9.12 -10.27 -6.02
C LEU A 16 -8.46 -10.60 -4.66
N GLY A 17 -7.13 -10.80 -4.65
CA GLY A 17 -6.40 -11.07 -3.42
C GLY A 17 -6.48 -9.92 -2.41
N GLN A 18 -6.39 -8.67 -2.88
CA GLN A 18 -6.57 -7.49 -2.02
C GLN A 18 -7.99 -7.41 -1.42
N ALA A 19 -9.02 -7.73 -2.21
CA ALA A 19 -10.39 -7.79 -1.72
C ALA A 19 -10.60 -8.91 -0.69
N GLN A 20 -10.00 -10.08 -0.90
CA GLN A 20 -10.01 -11.18 0.06
C GLN A 20 -9.34 -10.79 1.39
N LEU A 21 -8.21 -10.07 1.35
CA LEU A 21 -7.60 -9.51 2.56
C LEU A 21 -8.55 -8.54 3.28
N ALA A 22 -9.19 -7.62 2.56
CA ALA A 22 -10.13 -6.68 3.13
C ALA A 22 -11.36 -7.37 3.78
N LEU A 23 -11.72 -8.54 3.30
CA LEU A 23 -12.78 -9.40 3.84
C LEU A 23 -12.30 -10.33 4.96
N GLY A 24 -11.04 -10.25 5.39
CA GLY A 24 -10.47 -11.10 6.44
C GLY A 24 -10.21 -12.55 6.00
N ARG A 25 -9.94 -12.78 4.72
CA ARG A 25 -9.72 -14.11 4.12
C ARG A 25 -8.27 -14.30 3.64
N PRO A 26 -7.28 -14.37 4.55
CA PRO A 26 -5.87 -14.43 4.18
C PRO A 26 -5.46 -15.72 3.46
N ALA A 27 -6.15 -16.85 3.67
CA ALA A 27 -5.88 -18.09 2.95
C ALA A 27 -6.31 -18.01 1.48
N GLU A 28 -7.47 -17.42 1.20
CA GLU A 28 -7.94 -17.18 -0.17
C GLU A 28 -7.02 -16.17 -0.88
N ALA A 29 -6.63 -15.10 -0.18
CA ALA A 29 -5.69 -14.11 -0.70
C ALA A 29 -4.32 -14.73 -1.07
N GLU A 30 -3.79 -15.61 -0.23
CA GLU A 30 -2.54 -16.33 -0.51
C GLU A 30 -2.63 -17.19 -1.79
N ALA A 31 -3.77 -17.86 -2.00
CA ALA A 31 -4.00 -18.62 -3.24
C ALA A 31 -3.98 -17.69 -4.46
N SER A 32 -4.69 -16.56 -4.41
CA SER A 32 -4.68 -15.57 -5.49
C SER A 32 -3.28 -14.96 -5.69
N PHE A 33 -2.55 -14.65 -4.63
CA PHE A 33 -1.20 -14.09 -4.75
C PHE A 33 -0.16 -15.10 -5.27
N THR A 34 -0.38 -16.39 -5.02
CA THR A 34 0.41 -17.48 -5.62
C THR A 34 0.18 -17.56 -7.12
N GLU A 35 -1.08 -17.46 -7.56
CA GLU A 35 -1.42 -17.38 -8.99
C GLU A 35 -0.86 -16.11 -9.64
N LEU A 36 -1.00 -14.96 -8.99
CA LEU A 36 -0.42 -13.69 -9.41
C LEU A 36 1.08 -13.84 -9.68
N ALA A 37 1.83 -14.41 -8.73
CA ALA A 37 3.28 -14.60 -8.88
C ALA A 37 3.62 -15.48 -10.10
N ALA A 38 2.79 -16.47 -10.42
CA ALA A 38 2.96 -17.29 -11.61
C ALA A 38 2.75 -16.50 -12.91
N CYS A 39 1.75 -15.62 -12.95
CA CYS A 39 1.46 -14.75 -14.09
C CYS A 39 2.49 -13.60 -14.24
N ALA A 40 2.96 -13.05 -13.13
CA ALA A 40 3.79 -11.85 -13.06
C ALA A 40 5.20 -12.01 -13.66
N ARG A 41 5.74 -13.24 -13.71
CA ARG A 41 7.10 -13.53 -14.21
C ARG A 41 7.41 -12.96 -15.60
N ASN A 42 6.40 -12.74 -16.43
CA ASN A 42 6.56 -12.27 -17.82
C ASN A 42 5.96 -10.88 -18.07
N ILE A 43 5.62 -10.11 -17.02
CA ILE A 43 4.96 -8.79 -17.11
C ILE A 43 5.97 -7.64 -16.95
N GLY A 44 7.20 -7.95 -16.51
CA GLY A 44 8.23 -6.95 -16.22
C GLY A 44 8.05 -6.31 -14.84
N SER A 45 8.65 -5.14 -14.63
CA SER A 45 8.75 -4.49 -13.31
C SER A 45 7.39 -4.26 -12.63
N SER A 46 6.32 -3.99 -13.38
CA SER A 46 4.97 -3.86 -12.80
C SER A 46 4.44 -5.18 -12.20
N GLY A 47 4.79 -6.32 -12.80
CA GLY A 47 4.49 -7.63 -12.23
C GLY A 47 5.24 -7.88 -10.92
N THR A 48 6.51 -7.49 -10.87
CA THR A 48 7.33 -7.53 -9.66
C THR A 48 6.75 -6.64 -8.57
N PHE A 49 6.30 -5.42 -8.91
CA PHE A 49 5.62 -4.53 -7.98
C PHE A 49 4.37 -5.17 -7.38
N TYR A 50 3.45 -5.66 -8.22
CA TYR A 50 2.21 -6.28 -7.74
C TYR A 50 2.48 -7.45 -6.81
N THR A 51 3.50 -8.26 -7.13
CA THR A 51 3.90 -9.40 -6.30
C THR A 51 4.44 -8.94 -4.96
N ALA A 52 5.42 -8.02 -4.94
CA ALA A 52 6.00 -7.49 -3.71
C ALA A 52 4.93 -6.85 -2.81
N HIS A 53 4.07 -6.01 -3.39
CA HIS A 53 2.97 -5.38 -2.68
C HIS A 53 1.99 -6.40 -2.08
N ALA A 54 1.50 -7.34 -2.90
CA ALA A 54 0.55 -8.37 -2.49
C ALA A 54 1.04 -9.20 -1.30
N TRP A 55 2.27 -9.71 -1.38
CA TRP A 55 2.86 -10.47 -0.28
C TRP A 55 3.10 -9.60 0.95
N GLY A 56 3.52 -8.34 0.78
CA GLY A 56 3.62 -7.37 1.88
C GLY A 56 2.30 -7.20 2.64
N CYS A 57 1.19 -7.00 1.93
CA CYS A 57 -0.15 -6.89 2.51
C CYS A 57 -0.59 -8.19 3.21
N LEU A 58 -0.28 -9.36 2.64
CA LEU A 58 -0.61 -10.65 3.26
C LEU A 58 0.13 -10.85 4.57
N HIS A 59 1.44 -10.59 4.59
CA HIS A 59 2.24 -10.66 5.81
C HIS A 59 1.74 -9.67 6.86
N LEU A 60 1.33 -8.45 6.46
CA LEU A 60 0.68 -7.50 7.36
C LEU A 60 -0.60 -8.06 7.98
N ALA A 61 -1.47 -8.67 7.17
CA ALA A 61 -2.72 -9.25 7.63
C ALA A 61 -2.50 -10.44 8.60
N ARG A 62 -1.36 -11.14 8.48
CA ARG A 62 -0.95 -12.25 9.37
C ARG A 62 -0.18 -11.79 10.62
N GLY A 63 0.16 -10.50 10.73
CA GLY A 63 0.99 -9.98 11.82
C GLY A 63 2.49 -10.28 11.66
N GLU A 64 2.92 -10.69 10.47
CA GLU A 64 4.30 -11.02 10.12
C GLU A 64 5.07 -9.74 9.75
N TYR A 65 5.14 -8.80 10.70
CA TYR A 65 5.52 -7.40 10.43
C TYR A 65 6.92 -7.22 9.81
N ALA A 66 7.89 -8.06 10.18
CA ALA A 66 9.25 -7.97 9.63
C ALA A 66 9.27 -8.30 8.13
N GLU A 67 8.57 -9.37 7.73
CA GLU A 67 8.50 -9.82 6.34
C GLU A 67 7.60 -8.87 5.52
N ALA A 68 6.50 -8.42 6.10
CA ALA A 68 5.67 -7.37 5.52
C ALA A 68 6.48 -6.13 5.15
N ARG A 69 7.24 -5.59 6.10
CA ARG A 69 8.08 -4.40 5.89
C ARG A 69 9.11 -4.63 4.81
N ARG A 70 9.74 -5.82 4.78
CA ARG A 70 10.73 -6.19 3.75
C ARG A 70 10.10 -6.14 2.35
N ARG A 71 8.96 -6.80 2.16
CA ARG A 71 8.24 -6.85 0.88
C ARG A 71 7.71 -5.50 0.43
N LEU A 72 7.21 -4.68 1.35
CA LEU A 72 6.72 -3.34 1.03
C LEU A 72 7.87 -2.39 0.65
N LEU A 73 9.05 -2.53 1.27
CA LEU A 73 10.24 -1.79 0.85
C LEU A 73 10.72 -2.20 -0.55
N GLU A 74 10.70 -3.49 -0.89
CA GLU A 74 10.93 -3.96 -2.27
C GLU A 74 9.95 -3.28 -3.25
N GLY A 75 8.67 -3.18 -2.87
CA GLY A 75 7.65 -2.48 -3.67
C GLY A 75 7.93 -0.98 -3.85
N VAL A 76 8.44 -0.29 -2.82
CA VAL A 76 8.86 1.13 -2.92
C VAL A 76 10.01 1.29 -3.91
N GLU A 77 11.04 0.45 -3.82
CA GLU A 77 12.19 0.49 -4.74
C GLU A 77 11.75 0.31 -6.19
N ILE A 78 10.82 -0.60 -6.45
CA ILE A 78 10.28 -0.84 -7.80
C ILE A 78 9.44 0.35 -8.26
N ALA A 79 8.59 0.93 -7.39
CA ALA A 79 7.78 2.09 -7.73
C ALA A 79 8.65 3.31 -8.10
N HIS A 80 9.73 3.55 -7.35
CA HIS A 80 10.70 4.60 -7.65
C HIS A 80 11.42 4.35 -8.98
N ALA A 81 11.86 3.12 -9.25
CA ALA A 81 12.49 2.77 -10.52
C ALA A 81 11.55 2.91 -11.73
N LEU A 82 10.24 2.76 -11.51
CA LEU A 82 9.21 2.96 -12.54
C LEU A 82 8.80 4.42 -12.70
N HIS A 83 9.20 5.32 -11.79
CA HIS A 83 8.70 6.69 -11.69
C HIS A 83 7.16 6.76 -11.68
N ASP A 84 6.50 5.78 -11.04
CA ASP A 84 5.04 5.68 -11.01
C ASP A 84 4.50 6.17 -9.64
N PRO A 85 3.93 7.38 -9.57
CA PRO A 85 3.46 7.95 -8.31
C PRO A 85 2.24 7.21 -7.75
N MET A 86 1.45 6.52 -8.58
CA MET A 86 0.34 5.69 -8.10
C MET A 86 0.85 4.45 -7.39
N PHE A 87 1.85 3.78 -7.95
CA PHE A 87 2.49 2.63 -7.31
C PHE A 87 3.18 3.04 -6.02
N GLU A 88 3.92 4.15 -6.05
CA GLU A 88 4.60 4.70 -4.88
C GLU A 88 3.60 4.98 -3.76
N THR A 89 2.53 5.73 -4.05
CA THR A 89 1.53 6.07 -3.03
C THR A 89 0.82 4.83 -2.51
N ARG A 90 0.49 3.87 -3.38
CA ARG A 90 -0.20 2.63 -2.99
C ARG A 90 0.64 1.82 -1.99
N VAL A 91 1.91 1.56 -2.30
CA VAL A 91 2.77 0.79 -1.39
C VAL A 91 3.07 1.54 -0.10
N LEU A 92 3.16 2.87 -0.16
CA LEU A 92 3.37 3.69 1.03
C LEU A 92 2.17 3.64 1.99
N ILE A 93 0.92 3.55 1.51
CA ILE A 93 -0.25 3.37 2.39
C ILE A 93 -0.07 2.15 3.30
N ASP A 94 0.39 1.03 2.78
CA ASP A 94 0.59 -0.19 3.56
C ASP A 94 1.89 -0.13 4.38
N LEU A 95 2.97 0.43 3.84
CA LEU A 95 4.23 0.61 4.56
C LEU A 95 4.10 1.55 5.77
N LEU A 96 3.18 2.50 5.74
CA LEU A 96 2.91 3.45 6.83
C LEU A 96 2.02 2.87 7.94
N ASP A 97 1.75 1.56 7.94
CA ASP A 97 1.09 0.93 9.08
C ASP A 97 1.96 1.05 10.34
N ALA A 98 1.42 1.66 11.40
CA ALA A 98 2.16 1.93 12.63
C ALA A 98 2.76 0.67 13.29
N ARG A 99 2.19 -0.51 13.05
CA ARG A 99 2.70 -1.78 13.59
C ARG A 99 4.02 -2.23 12.95
N LEU A 100 4.39 -1.65 11.80
CA LEU A 100 5.68 -1.89 11.16
C LEU A 100 6.83 -1.08 11.77
N HIS A 101 6.52 -0.16 12.68
CA HIS A 101 7.44 0.82 13.21
C HIS A 101 7.49 0.77 14.73
N GLY A 102 8.70 0.65 15.27
CA GLY A 102 8.96 0.87 16.68
C GLY A 102 9.14 2.35 17.01
N PRO A 103 9.34 2.69 18.29
CA PRO A 103 9.50 4.08 18.71
C PRO A 103 10.68 4.82 18.05
N ARG A 104 11.74 4.09 17.66
CA ARG A 104 12.95 4.68 17.08
C ARG A 104 12.80 5.07 15.61
N ASP A 105 12.03 4.31 14.83
CA ASP A 105 11.84 4.57 13.39
C ASP A 105 10.52 5.28 13.07
N LEU A 106 9.64 5.44 14.06
CA LEU A 106 8.38 6.18 13.93
C LEU A 106 8.55 7.61 13.37
N PRO A 107 9.52 8.44 13.80
CA PRO A 107 9.74 9.76 13.18
C PRO A 107 10.07 9.68 11.69
N ALA A 108 10.84 8.67 11.28
CA ALA A 108 11.19 8.47 9.89
C ALA A 108 10.00 7.95 9.07
N ALA A 109 9.10 7.16 9.66
CA ALA A 109 7.85 6.76 9.03
C ALA A 109 6.91 7.96 8.81
N ILE A 110 6.79 8.84 9.81
CA ILE A 110 6.02 10.08 9.71
C ILE A 110 6.53 10.96 8.56
N GLY A 111 7.85 11.20 8.48
CA GLY A 111 8.43 12.00 7.39
C GLY A 111 8.23 11.37 6.00
N ARG A 112 8.16 10.03 5.91
CA ARG A 112 7.75 9.35 4.66
C ARG A 112 6.28 9.59 4.34
N GLY A 113 5.40 9.52 5.35
CA GLY A 113 3.97 9.76 5.18
C GLY A 113 3.64 11.19 4.75
N GLU A 114 4.37 12.18 5.25
CA GLU A 114 4.22 13.58 4.81
C GLU A 114 4.52 13.75 3.32
N ARG A 115 5.64 13.20 2.85
CA ARG A 115 6.00 13.20 1.43
C ARG A 115 4.99 12.41 0.59
N ALA A 116 4.50 11.29 1.11
CA ALA A 116 3.50 10.49 0.44
C ALA A 116 2.17 11.26 0.27
N VAL A 117 1.78 12.09 1.23
CA VAL A 117 0.63 13.00 1.10
C VAL A 117 0.87 14.04 0.00
N GLU A 118 2.06 14.62 -0.09
CA GLU A 118 2.42 15.58 -1.16
C GLU A 118 2.31 14.94 -2.54
N VAL A 119 2.87 13.73 -2.70
CA VAL A 119 2.77 12.96 -3.96
C VAL A 119 1.31 12.64 -4.26
N ALA A 120 0.55 12.13 -3.28
CA ALA A 120 -0.85 11.75 -3.47
C ALA A 120 -1.75 12.91 -3.89
N ARG A 121 -1.47 14.13 -3.42
CA ARG A 121 -2.19 15.35 -3.85
C ARG A 121 -1.99 15.65 -5.34
N GLY A 122 -0.87 15.22 -5.94
CA GLY A 122 -0.59 15.40 -7.37
C GLY A 122 -1.18 14.35 -8.31
N ILE A 123 -1.73 13.24 -7.80
CA ILE A 123 -2.20 12.10 -8.60
C ILE A 123 -3.66 12.27 -9.09
N ASP A 124 -4.39 13.25 -8.55
CA ASP A 124 -5.83 13.44 -8.76
C ASP A 124 -6.64 12.14 -8.54
N TYR A 125 -6.26 11.37 -7.53
CA TYR A 125 -6.92 10.12 -7.16
C TYR A 125 -7.30 10.14 -5.68
N PRO A 126 -8.49 10.68 -5.34
CA PRO A 126 -8.91 10.96 -3.96
C PRO A 126 -8.84 9.74 -3.02
N TYR A 127 -9.05 8.53 -3.55
CA TYR A 127 -8.92 7.30 -2.77
C TYR A 127 -7.51 7.11 -2.17
N LEU A 128 -6.47 7.34 -2.97
CA LEU A 128 -5.08 7.20 -2.51
C LEU A 128 -4.73 8.30 -1.50
N LEU A 129 -5.18 9.54 -1.76
CA LEU A 129 -4.99 10.66 -0.84
C LEU A 129 -5.64 10.40 0.53
N ALA A 130 -6.89 9.93 0.54
CA ALA A 130 -7.57 9.60 1.79
C ALA A 130 -6.86 8.47 2.55
N GLY A 131 -6.38 7.44 1.84
CA GLY A 131 -5.66 6.31 2.44
C GLY A 131 -4.35 6.73 3.12
N VAL A 132 -3.55 7.55 2.45
CA VAL A 132 -2.26 7.99 3.00
C VAL A 132 -2.43 8.98 4.17
N LEU A 133 -3.43 9.87 4.10
CA LEU A 133 -3.79 10.76 5.21
C LEU A 133 -4.19 9.96 6.45
N GLU A 134 -5.03 8.92 6.29
CA GLU A 134 -5.44 8.06 7.40
C GLU A 134 -4.25 7.33 8.05
N LYS A 135 -3.32 6.82 7.23
CA LYS A 135 -2.13 6.12 7.75
C LYS A 135 -1.18 7.08 8.47
N LEU A 136 -0.96 8.27 7.92
CA LEU A 136 -0.16 9.31 8.60
C LEU A 136 -0.83 9.76 9.92
N ALA A 137 -2.16 9.89 9.95
CA ALA A 137 -2.89 10.19 11.18
C ALA A 137 -2.62 9.15 12.26
N ARG A 138 -2.68 7.86 11.92
CA ARG A 138 -2.37 6.75 12.85
C ARG A 138 -0.92 6.77 13.34
N LEU A 139 0.04 7.10 12.48
CA LEU A 139 1.44 7.25 12.90
C LEU A 139 1.63 8.42 13.86
N ARG A 140 0.94 9.54 13.62
CA ARG A 140 0.96 10.73 14.50
C ARG A 140 0.35 10.41 15.86
N ASP A 141 -0.76 9.69 15.88
CA ASP A 141 -1.39 9.23 17.13
C ASP A 141 -0.47 8.28 17.91
N ALA A 142 0.18 7.33 17.24
CA ALA A 142 1.18 6.44 17.84
C ALA A 142 2.41 7.19 18.40
N ALA A 143 2.71 8.39 17.88
CA ALA A 143 3.77 9.27 18.39
C ALA A 143 3.30 10.20 19.53
N GLY A 144 2.02 10.12 19.93
CA GLY A 144 1.41 10.98 20.95
C GLY A 144 0.94 12.35 20.45
N ASP A 145 0.94 12.58 19.12
CA ASP A 145 0.50 13.82 18.48
C ASP A 145 -0.97 13.73 18.04
N ALA A 146 -1.86 13.60 19.04
CA ALA A 146 -3.30 13.43 18.83
C ALA A 146 -3.95 14.61 18.06
N THR A 147 -3.44 15.83 18.26
CA THR A 147 -3.96 17.03 17.58
C THR A 147 -3.74 16.95 16.07
N THR A 148 -2.52 16.63 15.64
CA THR A 148 -2.22 16.48 14.21
C THR A 148 -2.91 15.25 13.63
N ALA A 149 -2.97 14.16 14.40
CA ALA A 149 -3.70 12.96 14.00
C ALA A 149 -5.18 13.24 13.71
N GLY A 150 -5.87 13.95 14.60
CA GLY A 150 -7.27 14.34 14.42
C GLY A 150 -7.49 15.16 13.14
N ARG A 151 -6.68 16.20 12.94
CA ARG A 151 -6.76 17.05 11.74
C ARG A 151 -6.58 16.24 10.44
N LEU A 152 -5.62 15.33 10.40
CA LEU A 152 -5.36 14.48 9.23
C LEU A 152 -6.51 13.48 8.99
N ALA A 153 -7.08 12.93 10.06
CA ALA A 153 -8.23 12.03 9.98
C ALA A 153 -9.48 12.75 9.44
N ASP A 154 -9.72 13.99 9.88
CA ASP A 154 -10.81 14.83 9.37
C ASP A 154 -10.62 15.16 7.89
N GLU A 155 -9.40 15.51 7.47
CA GLU A 155 -9.06 15.73 6.07
C GLU A 155 -9.31 14.45 5.24
N ALA A 156 -8.86 13.29 5.74
CA ALA A 156 -9.10 12.00 5.08
C ALA A 156 -10.60 11.72 4.91
N ALA A 157 -11.43 12.02 5.92
CA ALA A 157 -12.87 11.85 5.87
C ALA A 157 -13.53 12.78 4.84
N VAL A 158 -13.10 14.04 4.77
CA VAL A 158 -13.57 15.01 3.76
C VAL A 158 -13.22 14.53 2.35
N VAL A 159 -11.97 14.08 2.13
CA VAL A 159 -11.54 13.55 0.83
C VAL A 159 -12.35 12.30 0.45
N ARG A 160 -12.57 11.38 1.40
CA ARG A 160 -13.37 10.17 1.18
C ARG A 160 -14.82 10.48 0.81
N GLY A 161 -15.39 11.55 1.37
CA GLY A 161 -16.73 12.02 1.04
C GLY A 161 -16.92 12.39 -0.44
N ARG A 162 -15.83 12.73 -1.15
CA ARG A 162 -15.83 13.09 -2.58
C ARG A 162 -15.82 11.89 -3.53
N ILE A 163 -15.63 10.67 -3.01
CA ILE A 163 -15.54 9.43 -3.81
C ILE A 163 -16.93 8.83 -4.08
N ARG A 164 -17.98 9.38 -3.47
CA ARG A 164 -19.36 8.92 -3.60
C ARG A 164 -20.01 9.36 -4.90
#